data_AF-A0A497QFX1-F1
#
_entry.id   AF-A0A497QFX1-F1
#
_cell.length_a   1.000
_cell.length_b   1.000
_cell.length_c   1.000
_cell.angle_alpha   90.00
_cell.angle_beta   90.00
_cell.angle_gamma   90.00
#
_symmetry.space_group_name_H-M   'P 1'
#
loop_
_entity.id
_entity.type
_entity.pdbx_description
1 polymer ?
#
loop_
_entity_poly.entity_id
_entity_poly.type
_entity_poly.pdbx_seq_one_letter_code
_entity_poly.pdbx_strand_id
1 'polypeptide(L)'
;DDLPKTSPWLLFQAPSPYNSNFIQKLKKKTNCRVVGFSGWAKDLESFKHRSGADAAFMISDHSDYNKLLELAKACSPEKIFTIFGNAKKLAKDLQKEGLNALPLSSGQATLENYF
;
A
#
# COMPACT_ATOMS: atom_id res chain seq x y z
N ASP A 1 21.52 -25.82 -4.38
CA ASP A 1 20.98 -26.08 -3.03
C ASP A 1 21.62 -25.03 -2.11
N ASP A 2 21.30 -23.76 -2.35
CA ASP A 2 22.24 -22.64 -2.12
C ASP A 2 21.90 -21.81 -0.88
N LEU A 3 21.17 -22.40 0.07
CA LEU A 3 20.87 -21.72 1.31
C LEU A 3 22.11 -21.71 2.22
N PRO A 4 22.38 -20.61 2.93
CA PRO A 4 23.45 -20.56 3.92
C PRO A 4 23.33 -21.68 4.94
N LYS A 5 24.45 -22.34 5.25
CA LYS A 5 24.51 -23.43 6.24
C LYS A 5 24.48 -22.93 7.68
N THR A 6 24.66 -21.63 7.90
CA THR A 6 24.68 -20.98 9.22
C THR A 6 23.52 -20.00 9.34
N SER A 7 22.90 -19.95 10.52
CA SER A 7 21.79 -19.04 10.88
C SER A 7 22.25 -18.02 11.94
N PRO A 8 21.61 -16.82 12.02
CA PRO A 8 20.45 -16.38 11.25
C PRO A 8 20.80 -15.78 9.88
N TRP A 9 19.88 -15.91 8.92
CA TRP A 9 19.95 -15.30 7.60
C TRP A 9 18.63 -14.60 7.27
N LEU A 10 18.70 -13.58 6.41
CA LEU A 10 17.54 -12.87 5.85
C LEU A 10 17.50 -13.09 4.34
N LEU A 11 16.32 -13.44 3.83
CA LEU A 11 16.06 -13.55 2.41
C LEU A 11 15.10 -12.45 2.00
N PHE A 12 15.54 -11.56 1.11
CA PHE A 12 14.68 -10.59 0.46
C PHE A 12 14.16 -11.19 -0.85
N GLN A 13 12.85 -11.21 -1.03
CA GLN A 13 12.18 -11.79 -2.18
C GLN A 13 11.24 -10.75 -2.78
N ALA A 14 11.24 -10.64 -4.12
CA ALA A 14 10.29 -9.78 -4.84
C ALA A 14 8.85 -10.20 -4.53
N PRO A 15 7.85 -9.29 -4.64
CA PRO A 15 6.46 -9.61 -4.34
C PRO A 15 5.93 -10.70 -5.28
N SER A 16 6.06 -11.95 -4.83
CA SER A 16 5.38 -13.13 -5.33
C SER A 16 4.16 -13.36 -4.42
N PRO A 17 3.11 -14.05 -4.88
CA PRO A 17 2.12 -14.59 -3.96
C PRO A 17 2.86 -15.28 -2.81
N TYR A 18 2.69 -14.74 -1.61
CA TYR A 18 3.43 -15.17 -0.41
C TYR A 18 3.14 -16.65 -0.06
N ASN A 19 2.13 -17.25 -0.72
CA ASN A 19 1.77 -18.66 -0.72
C ASN A 19 2.44 -19.50 -1.83
N SER A 20 3.42 -18.95 -2.56
CA SER A 20 4.09 -19.68 -3.64
C SER A 20 4.70 -20.99 -3.16
N ASN A 21 4.74 -21.99 -4.05
CA ASN A 21 5.32 -23.30 -3.76
C ASN A 21 6.77 -23.20 -3.25
N PHE A 22 7.52 -22.18 -3.67
CA PHE A 22 8.87 -21.89 -3.20
C PHE A 22 8.89 -21.57 -1.70
N ILE A 23 8.09 -20.59 -1.26
CA ILE A 23 8.03 -20.18 0.15
C ILE A 23 7.54 -21.31 1.04
N GLN A 24 6.54 -22.08 0.59
CA GLN A 24 6.06 -23.23 1.36
C GLN A 24 7.13 -24.31 1.53
N LYS A 25 7.89 -24.63 0.47
CA LYS A 25 9.01 -25.58 0.54
C LYS A 25 10.13 -25.06 1.45
N LEU A 26 10.43 -23.76 1.38
CA LEU A 26 11.46 -23.13 2.21
C LEU A 26 11.09 -23.17 3.69
N LYS A 27 9.83 -22.84 4.04
CA LYS A 27 9.29 -22.97 5.40
C LYS A 27 9.43 -24.41 5.92
N LYS A 28 9.07 -25.41 5.11
CA LYS A 28 9.20 -26.83 5.48
C LYS A 28 10.66 -27.28 5.69
N LYS A 29 11.59 -26.81 4.83
CA LYS A 29 13.01 -27.22 4.89
C LYS A 29 13.79 -26.54 6.03
N THR A 30 13.42 -25.31 6.39
CA THR A 30 14.27 -24.45 7.25
C THR A 30 13.59 -23.94 8.52
N ASN A 31 12.28 -24.16 8.67
CA ASN A 31 11.47 -23.57 9.74
C ASN A 31 11.54 -22.03 9.79
N CYS A 32 11.81 -21.39 8.64
CA CYS A 32 11.86 -19.93 8.56
C CYS A 32 10.49 -19.27 8.77
N ARG A 33 10.50 -18.03 9.26
CA ARG A 33 9.31 -17.17 9.33
C ARG A 33 9.25 -16.24 8.13
N VAL A 34 8.05 -16.00 7.64
CA VAL A 34 7.76 -15.08 6.53
C VAL A 34 7.14 -13.82 7.10
N VAL A 35 7.72 -12.68 6.75
CA VAL A 35 7.25 -11.36 7.15
C VAL A 35 6.85 -10.58 5.90
N GLY A 36 5.61 -10.07 5.87
CA GLY A 36 5.12 -9.22 4.79
C GLY A 36 5.21 -7.73 5.14
N PHE A 37 5.50 -6.89 4.16
CA PHE A 37 5.49 -5.42 4.31
C PHE A 37 4.47 -4.84 3.33
N SER A 38 3.44 -4.16 3.85
CA SER A 38 2.41 -3.57 2.98
C SER A 38 1.55 -2.54 3.71
N GLY A 39 1.17 -1.45 3.04
CA GLY A 39 0.14 -0.53 3.52
C GLY A 39 -1.24 -1.19 3.70
N TRP A 40 -1.46 -2.34 3.04
CA TRP A 40 -2.68 -3.14 3.19
C TRP A 40 -2.66 -4.06 4.41
N ALA A 41 -1.57 -4.10 5.18
CA ALA A 41 -1.48 -4.83 6.44
C ALA A 41 -2.29 -4.18 7.58
N LYS A 42 -3.09 -3.14 7.30
CA LYS A 42 -4.02 -2.52 8.26
C LYS A 42 -4.99 -3.52 8.88
N ASP A 43 -5.50 -4.45 8.07
CA ASP A 43 -6.20 -5.64 8.57
C ASP A 43 -5.21 -6.80 8.55
N LEU A 44 -4.50 -6.97 9.68
CA LEU A 44 -3.44 -7.95 9.82
C LEU A 44 -3.94 -9.37 9.60
N GLU A 45 -5.12 -9.71 10.10
CA GLU A 45 -5.65 -11.08 10.01
C GLU A 45 -6.07 -11.39 8.58
N SER A 46 -6.79 -10.50 7.91
CA SER A 46 -7.11 -10.66 6.49
C SER A 46 -5.85 -10.66 5.61
N PHE A 47 -4.84 -9.84 5.94
CA PHE A 47 -3.59 -9.82 5.21
C PHE A 47 -2.80 -11.11 5.38
N LYS A 48 -2.64 -11.61 6.62
CA LYS A 48 -2.00 -12.90 6.91
C LYS A 48 -2.73 -14.05 6.24
N HIS A 49 -4.05 -14.05 6.26
CA HIS A 49 -4.85 -15.09 5.57
C HIS A 49 -4.61 -15.10 4.06
N ARG A 50 -4.57 -13.93 3.41
CA ARG A 50 -4.34 -13.83 1.95
C ARG A 50 -2.88 -14.07 1.55
N SER A 51 -1.93 -13.69 2.39
CA SER A 51 -0.49 -13.82 2.09
C SER A 51 0.08 -15.18 2.55
N GLY A 52 -0.36 -15.72 3.67
CA GLY A 52 0.34 -16.82 4.34
C GLY A 52 1.62 -16.36 5.08
N ALA A 53 1.78 -15.05 5.29
CA ALA A 53 2.84 -14.51 6.14
C ALA A 53 2.57 -14.84 7.63
N ASP A 54 3.63 -15.10 8.39
CA ASP A 54 3.55 -15.32 9.84
C ASP A 54 3.36 -14.00 10.61
N ALA A 55 3.92 -12.91 10.07
CA ALA A 55 3.76 -11.56 10.58
C ALA A 55 3.69 -10.55 9.42
N ALA A 56 3.13 -9.37 9.68
CA ALA A 56 3.07 -8.30 8.70
C ALA A 56 3.27 -6.93 9.35
N PHE A 57 3.92 -6.02 8.65
CA PHE A 57 4.14 -4.64 9.07
C PHE A 57 3.48 -3.68 8.07
N MET A 58 2.84 -2.64 8.61
CA MET A 58 2.26 -1.54 7.83
C MET A 58 3.38 -0.60 7.37
N ILE A 59 3.95 -0.90 6.21
CA ILE A 59 4.91 -0.03 5.55
C ILE A 59 4.46 0.19 4.12
N SER A 60 4.39 1.44 3.71
CA SER A 60 4.12 1.86 2.34
C SER A 60 4.84 3.17 2.06
N ASP A 61 5.23 3.37 0.81
CA ASP A 61 5.77 4.64 0.33
C ASP A 61 4.67 5.67 -0.02
N HIS A 62 3.47 5.49 0.55
CA HIS A 62 2.37 6.45 0.38
C HIS A 62 2.53 7.60 1.36
N SER A 63 2.22 8.82 0.89
CA SER A 63 2.14 10.00 1.75
C SER A 63 1.07 9.83 2.81
N ASP A 64 1.35 10.31 4.03
CA ASP A 64 0.34 10.36 5.07
C ASP A 64 -0.72 11.42 4.79
N TYR A 65 -1.86 11.31 5.46
CA TYR A 65 -3.02 12.19 5.25
C TYR A 65 -2.70 13.67 5.50
N ASN A 66 -1.94 13.98 6.55
CA ASN A 66 -1.66 15.37 6.93
C ASN A 66 -0.72 16.00 5.91
N LYS A 67 0.28 15.24 5.44
CA LYS A 67 1.21 15.68 4.40
C LYS A 67 0.52 15.92 3.07
N LEU A 68 -0.51 15.14 2.72
CA LEU A 68 -1.33 15.43 1.54
C LEU A 68 -2.07 16.76 1.65
N LEU A 69 -2.64 17.08 2.82
CA LEU A 69 -3.31 18.37 3.03
C LEU A 69 -2.32 19.53 3.01
N GLU A 70 -1.17 19.38 3.68
CA GLU A 70 -0.09 20.37 3.71
C GLU A 70 0.42 20.67 2.29
N LEU A 71 0.68 19.62 1.51
CA LEU A 71 1.11 19.74 0.12
C LEU A 71 0.08 20.48 -0.72
N ALA A 72 -1.21 20.10 -0.63
CA ALA A 72 -2.27 20.73 -1.39
C ALA A 72 -2.39 22.24 -1.09
N LYS A 73 -2.26 22.61 0.19
CA LYS A 73 -2.24 24.02 0.61
C LYS A 73 -1.02 24.76 0.11
N ALA A 74 0.16 24.16 0.23
CA ALA A 74 1.43 24.77 -0.19
C ALA A 74 1.48 25.01 -1.71
N CYS A 75 0.94 24.08 -2.50
CA CYS A 75 0.89 24.20 -3.96
C CYS A 75 -0.17 25.18 -4.44
N SER A 76 -1.25 25.40 -3.68
CA SER A 76 -2.40 26.27 -4.04
C SER A 76 -2.89 26.11 -5.49
N PRO A 77 -3.22 24.89 -5.96
CA PRO A 77 -3.65 24.67 -7.33
C PRO A 77 -5.07 25.20 -7.59
N GLU A 78 -5.38 25.52 -8.84
CA GLU A 78 -6.72 25.98 -9.26
C GLU A 78 -7.81 24.90 -9.07
N LYS A 79 -7.43 23.62 -9.22
CA LYS A 79 -8.32 22.46 -9.08
C LYS A 79 -7.54 21.23 -8.65
N ILE A 80 -8.12 20.44 -7.75
CA ILE A 80 -7.54 19.19 -7.24
C ILE A 80 -8.44 18.01 -7.62
N PHE A 81 -7.83 16.96 -8.15
CA PHE A 81 -8.49 15.72 -8.48
C PHE A 81 -7.97 14.60 -7.59
N THR A 82 -8.80 14.10 -6.67
CA THR A 82 -8.39 13.02 -5.77
C THR A 82 -8.69 11.65 -6.40
N ILE A 83 -7.71 10.75 -6.35
CA ILE A 83 -7.76 9.39 -6.89
C ILE A 83 -7.22 8.37 -5.89
N PHE A 84 -7.59 7.10 -6.10
CA PHE A 84 -7.20 5.96 -5.24
C PHE A 84 -7.64 6.10 -3.77
N GLY A 85 -7.68 4.97 -3.05
CA GLY A 85 -8.09 4.95 -1.65
C GLY A 85 -9.48 5.58 -1.41
N ASN A 86 -9.61 6.41 -0.37
CA ASN A 86 -10.86 7.10 -0.05
C ASN A 86 -10.94 8.50 -0.69
N ALA A 87 -10.86 8.55 -2.03
CA ALA A 87 -10.84 9.77 -2.82
C ALA A 87 -11.98 10.75 -2.45
N LYS A 88 -13.23 10.27 -2.36
CA LYS A 88 -14.40 11.09 -2.01
C LYS A 88 -14.23 11.80 -0.66
N LYS A 89 -13.70 11.09 0.35
CA LYS A 89 -13.45 11.67 1.67
C LYS A 89 -12.36 12.73 1.61
N LEU A 90 -11.24 12.43 0.94
CA LEU A 90 -10.12 13.36 0.79
C LEU A 90 -10.56 14.65 0.07
N ALA A 91 -11.30 14.55 -1.03
CA ALA A 91 -11.83 15.72 -1.73
C ALA A 91 -12.73 16.57 -0.81
N LYS A 92 -13.62 15.94 -0.05
CA LYS A 92 -14.48 16.64 0.91
C LYS A 92 -13.68 17.35 2.00
N ASP A 93 -12.58 16.76 2.46
CA ASP A 93 -11.75 17.39 3.48
C ASP A 93 -10.91 18.54 2.91
N LEU A 94 -10.37 18.41 1.69
CA LEU A 94 -9.71 19.52 0.98
C LEU A 94 -10.67 20.70 0.73
N GLN A 95 -11.94 20.43 0.41
CA GLN A 95 -12.97 21.47 0.29
C GLN A 95 -13.20 22.23 1.61
N LYS A 96 -13.15 21.55 2.76
CA LYS A 96 -13.25 22.23 4.07
C LYS A 96 -12.07 23.14 4.36
N GLU A 97 -10.91 22.82 3.78
CA GLU A 97 -9.72 23.67 3.82
C GLU A 97 -9.77 24.82 2.80
N GLY A 98 -10.90 25.00 2.09
CA GLY A 98 -11.10 26.08 1.12
C GLY A 98 -10.57 25.79 -0.29
N LEU A 99 -10.15 24.55 -0.57
CA LEU A 99 -9.57 24.17 -1.86
C LEU A 99 -10.63 23.61 -2.82
N ASN A 100 -10.52 23.92 -4.11
CA ASN A 100 -11.38 23.38 -5.15
C ASN A 100 -11.00 21.94 -5.49
N ALA A 101 -11.58 20.96 -4.78
CA ALA A 101 -11.27 19.54 -4.96
C ALA A 101 -12.46 18.70 -5.43
N LEU A 102 -12.23 17.73 -6.31
CA LEU A 102 -13.23 16.76 -6.77
C LEU A 102 -12.65 15.34 -6.80
N PRO A 103 -13.44 14.32 -6.40
CA PRO A 103 -13.02 12.93 -6.52
C PRO A 103 -13.26 12.39 -7.92
N LEU A 104 -12.29 11.65 -8.46
CA LEU A 104 -12.48 10.94 -9.71
C LEU A 104 -13.31 9.68 -9.50
N SER A 105 -14.37 9.55 -10.29
CA SER A 105 -15.24 8.38 -10.28
C SER A 105 -14.79 7.35 -11.31
N SER A 106 -15.13 6.08 -11.08
CA SER A 106 -14.85 4.99 -12.02
C SER A 106 -15.34 5.32 -13.44
N GLY A 107 -14.46 5.18 -14.44
CA GLY A 107 -14.75 5.47 -15.85
C GLY A 107 -14.22 6.81 -16.37
N GLN A 108 -13.74 7.69 -15.48
CA GLN A 108 -13.11 8.95 -15.88
C GLN A 108 -11.59 8.80 -15.84
N ALA A 109 -10.98 8.57 -17.01
CA ALA A 109 -9.55 8.28 -17.13
C ALA A 109 -8.72 9.46 -17.67
N THR A 110 -9.35 10.49 -18.23
CA THR A 110 -8.67 11.66 -18.82
C THR A 110 -9.24 12.95 -18.24
N LEU A 111 -8.44 14.03 -18.25
CA LEU A 111 -8.87 15.37 -17.82
C LEU A 111 -10.03 15.91 -18.68
N GLU A 112 -10.12 15.49 -19.94
CA GLU A 112 -11.20 15.86 -20.86
C GLU A 112 -12.57 15.37 -20.36
N ASN A 113 -12.63 14.24 -19.66
CA ASN A 113 -13.88 13.71 -19.09
C ASN A 113 -14.40 14.52 -17.87
N TYR A 114 -13.78 15.67 -17.57
CA TYR A 114 -14.08 16.56 -16.44
C TYR A 114 -14.37 18.01 -16.83
N PHE A 115 -14.19 18.39 -18.10
CA PHE A 115 -14.53 19.71 -18.63
C PHE A 115 -15.80 19.64 -19.47
#